data_AF-A0A330GSS8-F1
#
_entry.id   AF-A0A330GSS8-F1
#
_cell.length_a   1.000
_cell.length_b   1.000
_cell.length_c   1.000
_cell.angle_alpha   90.00
_cell.angle_beta   90.00
_cell.angle_gamma   90.00
#
_symmetry.space_group_name_H-M   'P 1'
#
loop_
_entity.id
_entity.type
_entity.pdbx_description
1 polymer ?
#
loop_
_entity_poly.entity_id
_entity_poly.type
_entity_poly.pdbx_seq_one_letter_code
_entity_poly.pdbx_strand_id
1 'polypeptide(L)'
;MDGLRRLWRRLAAYTAHDDPMASAANWIALVVAWNQPFYPLYLWGAVGTDKIAPSFLTFFSTPFFLAVPAVAKRHPLAARVMLALTGVANGIVSTKAFGVGSGVEIFLLPCALIGAALFRPSERAIGLVVIALSAAAHFIPARFFGEPLAGYTAADNSAMIGVNAVSAATLTVFIGLLLSGALANSEQRGGQAPRRK
;
A
#
# COMPACT_ATOMS: atom_id res chain seq x y z
N MET A 1 -11.08 2.76 -27.93
CA MET A 1 -11.17 1.60 -26.99
C MET A 1 -9.96 0.66 -27.05
N ASP A 2 -9.28 0.48 -28.19
CA ASP A 2 -8.14 -0.45 -28.31
C ASP A 2 -6.88 -0.02 -27.53
N GLY A 3 -6.66 1.27 -27.36
CA GLY A 3 -5.56 1.80 -26.54
C GLY A 3 -5.67 1.37 -25.08
N LEU A 4 -6.86 1.50 -24.48
CA LEU A 4 -7.12 1.11 -23.10
C LEU A 4 -6.97 -0.41 -22.90
N ARG A 5 -7.46 -1.21 -23.86
CA ARG A 5 -7.27 -2.67 -23.85
C ARG A 5 -5.80 -3.08 -23.98
N ARG A 6 -5.01 -2.35 -24.77
CA ARG A 6 -3.55 -2.57 -24.88
C ARG A 6 -2.83 -2.21 -23.59
N LEU A 7 -3.17 -1.07 -22.98
CA LEU A 7 -2.60 -0.66 -21.69
C LEU A 7 -2.93 -1.67 -20.59
N TRP A 8 -4.19 -2.08 -20.49
CA TRP A 8 -4.62 -3.08 -19.50
C TRP A 8 -3.86 -4.40 -19.64
N ARG A 9 -3.69 -4.91 -20.87
CA ARG A 9 -2.89 -6.12 -21.12
C ARG A 9 -1.44 -5.96 -20.70
N ARG A 10 -0.83 -4.78 -20.93
CA ARG A 10 0.55 -4.50 -20.50
C ARG A 10 0.68 -4.46 -18.98
N LEU A 11 -0.27 -3.81 -18.29
CA LEU A 11 -0.30 -3.75 -16.83
C LEU A 11 -0.51 -5.15 -16.23
N ALA A 12 -1.48 -5.91 -16.74
CA ALA A 12 -1.71 -7.28 -16.31
C ALA A 12 -0.50 -8.19 -16.54
N ALA A 13 0.19 -8.06 -17.67
CA ALA A 13 1.42 -8.80 -17.95
C ALA A 13 2.60 -8.34 -17.05
N TYR A 14 2.61 -7.07 -16.65
CA TYR A 14 3.63 -6.53 -15.77
C TYR A 14 3.47 -7.03 -14.33
N THR A 15 2.22 -7.14 -13.85
CA THR A 15 1.90 -7.60 -12.49
C THR A 15 1.81 -9.12 -12.37
N ALA A 16 1.65 -9.85 -13.48
CA ALA A 16 1.55 -11.30 -13.50
C ALA A 16 2.76 -11.99 -12.85
N HIS A 17 2.48 -12.99 -12.02
CA HIS A 17 3.47 -13.83 -11.37
C HIS A 17 2.85 -15.18 -10.98
N ASP A 18 3.63 -16.27 -11.05
CA ASP A 18 3.14 -17.63 -10.75
C ASP A 18 2.86 -17.84 -9.26
N ASP A 19 3.68 -17.22 -8.40
CA ASP A 19 3.40 -17.10 -6.96
C ASP A 19 2.23 -16.14 -6.69
N PRO A 20 1.09 -16.62 -6.15
CA PRO A 20 -0.08 -15.79 -5.87
C PRO A 20 0.20 -14.64 -4.90
N MET A 21 1.10 -14.83 -3.92
CA MET A 21 1.42 -13.79 -2.93
C MET A 21 2.22 -12.65 -3.57
N ALA A 22 3.12 -12.97 -4.49
CA ALA A 22 3.87 -11.97 -5.26
C ALA A 22 2.97 -11.26 -6.27
N SER A 23 2.05 -11.97 -6.93
CA SER A 23 1.04 -11.38 -7.80
C SER A 23 0.15 -10.37 -7.06
N ALA A 24 -0.33 -10.74 -5.85
CA ALA A 24 -1.08 -9.83 -4.99
C ALA A 24 -0.25 -8.58 -4.62
N ALA A 25 1.01 -8.77 -4.21
CA ALA A 25 1.93 -7.66 -3.91
C ALA A 25 2.10 -6.71 -5.10
N ASN A 26 2.26 -7.24 -6.32
CA ASN A 26 2.40 -6.45 -7.53
C ASN A 26 1.19 -5.57 -7.81
N TRP A 27 -0.02 -6.11 -7.64
CA TRP A 27 -1.27 -5.36 -7.81
C TRP A 27 -1.43 -4.28 -6.75
N ILE A 28 -1.14 -4.59 -5.49
CA ILE A 28 -1.17 -3.61 -4.39
C ILE A 28 -0.19 -2.48 -4.69
N ALA A 29 1.05 -2.80 -5.07
CA ALA A 29 2.06 -1.79 -5.38
C ALA A 29 1.62 -0.88 -6.53
N LEU A 30 1.03 -1.44 -7.59
CA LEU A 30 0.55 -0.66 -8.72
C LEU A 30 -0.63 0.26 -8.35
N VAL A 31 -1.56 -0.22 -7.53
CA VAL A 31 -2.67 0.60 -7.01
C VAL A 31 -2.15 1.75 -6.15
N VAL A 32 -1.18 1.47 -5.26
CA VAL A 32 -0.58 2.51 -4.41
C VAL A 32 0.22 3.50 -5.25
N ALA A 33 1.02 3.05 -6.22
CA ALA A 33 1.74 3.92 -7.15
C ALA A 33 0.78 4.79 -7.97
N TRP A 34 -0.34 4.22 -8.42
CA TRP A 34 -1.36 4.95 -9.15
C TRP A 34 -2.08 5.97 -8.28
N ASN A 35 -2.24 5.71 -6.98
CA ASN A 35 -2.86 6.66 -6.05
C ASN A 35 -2.01 7.93 -5.87
N GLN A 36 -0.68 7.83 -5.95
CA GLN A 36 0.23 8.96 -5.72
C GLN A 36 -0.19 10.23 -6.48
N PRO A 37 -0.33 10.24 -7.83
CA PRO A 37 -0.74 11.45 -8.56
C PRO A 37 -2.16 11.96 -8.26
N PHE A 38 -3.06 11.14 -7.71
CA PHE A 38 -4.43 11.56 -7.39
C PHE A 38 -4.60 11.99 -5.92
N TYR A 39 -3.71 11.55 -5.03
CA TYR A 39 -3.77 11.91 -3.62
C TYR A 39 -3.79 13.42 -3.35
N PRO A 40 -2.96 14.25 -4.03
CA PRO A 40 -3.05 15.70 -3.94
C PRO A 40 -4.42 16.27 -4.34
N LEU A 41 -5.14 15.61 -5.26
CA LEU A 41 -6.47 16.05 -5.70
C LEU A 41 -7.53 15.81 -4.63
N TYR A 42 -7.46 14.68 -3.92
CA TYR A 42 -8.37 14.41 -2.80
C TYR A 42 -8.11 15.37 -1.64
N LEU A 43 -6.84 15.63 -1.34
CA LEU A 43 -6.46 16.62 -0.33
C LEU A 43 -6.87 18.03 -0.74
N TRP A 44 -6.76 18.38 -2.02
CA TRP A 44 -7.18 19.68 -2.52
C TRP A 44 -8.66 19.95 -2.22
N GLY A 45 -9.52 18.96 -2.44
CA GLY A 45 -10.93 19.04 -2.08
C GLY A 45 -11.21 19.10 -0.58
N ALA A 46 -10.27 18.63 0.25
CA ALA A 46 -10.42 18.57 1.71
C ALA A 46 -9.91 19.83 2.44
N VAL A 47 -8.77 20.37 2.01
CA VAL A 47 -8.03 21.42 2.76
C VAL A 47 -7.72 22.69 1.95
N GLY A 48 -8.01 22.69 0.64
CA GLY A 48 -7.75 23.82 -0.25
C GLY A 48 -6.39 23.80 -0.96
N THR A 49 -6.22 24.67 -1.96
CA THR A 49 -5.06 24.70 -2.88
C THR A 49 -3.75 25.09 -2.21
N ASP A 50 -3.79 25.92 -1.18
CA ASP A 50 -2.62 26.47 -0.50
C ASP A 50 -1.91 25.43 0.39
N LYS A 51 -2.57 24.30 0.70
CA LYS A 51 -2.08 23.31 1.69
C LYS A 51 -1.74 21.95 1.12
N ILE A 52 -1.78 21.78 -0.20
CA ILE A 52 -1.54 20.48 -0.85
C ILE A 52 -0.06 20.22 -1.17
N ALA A 53 0.79 21.24 -1.15
CA ALA A 53 2.20 21.11 -1.54
C ALA A 53 2.96 19.98 -0.79
N PRO A 54 2.75 19.76 0.53
CA PRO A 54 3.40 18.66 1.24
C PRO A 54 3.05 17.26 0.70
N SER A 55 1.90 17.11 0.03
CA SER A 55 1.47 15.82 -0.51
C SER A 55 2.29 15.32 -1.68
N PHE A 56 3.01 16.20 -2.37
CA PHE A 56 3.93 15.78 -3.43
C PHE A 56 5.14 15.00 -2.89
N LEU A 57 5.43 15.07 -1.59
CA LEU A 57 6.49 14.24 -0.98
C LEU A 57 6.19 12.75 -1.11
N THR A 58 4.92 12.35 -1.17
CA THR A 58 4.56 10.94 -1.32
C THR A 58 5.00 10.39 -2.68
N PHE A 59 5.25 11.26 -3.68
CA PHE A 59 5.69 10.85 -5.01
C PHE A 59 7.10 10.25 -5.00
N PHE A 60 7.91 10.56 -3.99
CA PHE A 60 9.22 9.92 -3.82
C PHE A 60 9.11 8.41 -3.59
N SER A 61 7.96 7.92 -3.11
CA SER A 61 7.70 6.48 -2.95
C SER A 61 7.26 5.80 -4.26
N THR A 62 6.73 6.55 -5.24
CA THR A 62 6.26 6.03 -6.53
C THR A 62 7.27 5.12 -7.25
N PRO A 63 8.56 5.51 -7.45
CA PRO A 63 9.51 4.64 -8.14
C PRO A 63 9.71 3.30 -7.43
N PHE A 64 9.65 3.27 -6.10
CA PHE A 64 9.79 2.04 -5.33
C PHE A 64 8.56 1.14 -5.50
N PHE A 65 7.35 1.68 -5.43
CA PHE A 65 6.13 0.91 -5.69
C PHE A 65 6.07 0.38 -7.14
N LEU A 66 6.47 1.19 -8.13
CA LEU A 66 6.53 0.76 -9.53
C LEU A 66 7.59 -0.32 -9.77
N ALA A 67 8.65 -0.36 -8.97
CA ALA A 67 9.71 -1.36 -9.07
C ALA A 67 9.30 -2.73 -8.50
N VAL A 68 8.28 -2.81 -7.63
CA VAL A 68 7.87 -4.07 -6.98
C VAL A 68 7.64 -5.21 -7.99
N PRO A 69 6.86 -5.03 -9.08
CA PRO A 69 6.67 -6.12 -10.05
C PRO A 69 7.93 -6.50 -10.81
N ALA A 70 8.84 -5.55 -11.07
CA ALA A 70 10.13 -5.83 -11.68
C ALA A 70 11.03 -6.65 -10.75
N VAL A 71 11.05 -6.32 -9.45
CA VAL A 71 11.78 -7.09 -8.43
C VAL A 71 11.16 -8.47 -8.25
N ALA A 72 9.84 -8.59 -8.26
CA ALA A 72 9.12 -9.85 -8.05
C ALA A 72 9.53 -10.93 -9.05
N LYS A 73 9.79 -10.55 -10.32
CA LYS A 73 10.24 -11.47 -11.38
C LYS A 73 11.51 -12.23 -11.06
N ARG A 74 12.36 -11.70 -10.18
CA ARG A 74 13.62 -12.35 -9.77
C ARG A 74 13.62 -12.75 -8.30
N HIS A 75 13.02 -11.93 -7.44
CA HIS A 75 13.05 -12.09 -5.99
C HIS A 75 11.65 -11.81 -5.38
N PRO A 76 10.73 -12.79 -5.41
CA PRO A 76 9.35 -12.63 -4.94
C PRO A 76 9.23 -12.22 -3.47
N LEU A 77 10.12 -12.73 -2.61
CA LEU A 77 10.19 -12.35 -1.21
C LEU A 77 10.67 -10.89 -1.04
N ALA A 78 11.74 -10.50 -1.73
CA ALA A 78 12.26 -9.14 -1.66
C ALA A 78 11.23 -8.11 -2.15
N ALA A 79 10.44 -8.44 -3.18
CA ALA A 79 9.37 -7.58 -3.66
C ALA A 79 8.27 -7.33 -2.61
N ARG A 80 7.85 -8.38 -1.88
CA ARG A 80 6.88 -8.26 -0.79
C ARG A 80 7.40 -7.43 0.38
N VAL A 81 8.67 -7.62 0.75
CA VAL A 81 9.34 -6.80 1.76
C VAL A 81 9.44 -5.34 1.30
N MET A 82 9.87 -5.11 0.06
CA MET A 82 9.99 -3.79 -0.54
C MET A 82 8.65 -3.03 -0.53
N LEU A 83 7.57 -3.70 -0.93
CA LEU A 83 6.21 -3.15 -0.88
C LEU A 83 5.88 -2.63 0.53
N ALA A 84 6.06 -3.47 1.54
CA ALA A 84 5.68 -3.14 2.90
C ALA A 84 6.57 -2.04 3.51
N LEU A 85 7.89 -2.14 3.35
CA LEU A 85 8.83 -1.14 3.88
C LEU A 85 8.66 0.22 3.19
N THR A 86 8.38 0.24 1.89
CA THR A 86 8.07 1.48 1.17
C THR A 86 6.79 2.11 1.72
N GLY A 87 5.76 1.30 2.00
CA GLY A 87 4.52 1.76 2.64
C GLY A 87 4.76 2.38 4.02
N VAL A 88 5.51 1.71 4.89
CA VAL A 88 5.85 2.22 6.22
C VAL A 88 6.66 3.52 6.14
N ALA A 89 7.71 3.56 5.29
CA ALA A 89 8.51 4.75 5.09
C ALA A 89 7.68 5.92 4.56
N ASN A 90 6.82 5.67 3.57
CA ASN A 90 5.91 6.68 3.04
C ASN A 90 4.93 7.17 4.12
N GLY A 91 4.41 6.28 4.98
CA GLY A 91 3.57 6.64 6.11
C GLY A 91 4.28 7.60 7.06
N ILE A 92 5.52 7.28 7.47
CA ILE A 92 6.33 8.13 8.36
C ILE A 92 6.59 9.51 7.75
N VAL A 93 7.00 9.56 6.47
CA VAL A 93 7.23 10.82 5.74
C VAL A 93 5.93 11.62 5.63
N SER A 94 4.80 10.95 5.38
CA SER A 94 3.50 11.61 5.30
C SER A 94 3.04 12.15 6.65
N THR A 95 3.28 11.42 7.76
CA THR A 95 2.98 11.92 9.11
C THR A 95 3.83 13.15 9.44
N LYS A 96 5.09 13.19 8.99
CA LYS A 96 5.90 14.42 9.08
C LYS A 96 5.30 15.56 8.23
N ALA A 97 4.86 15.24 7.01
CA ALA A 97 4.34 16.23 6.07
C ALA A 97 3.05 16.90 6.56
N PHE A 98 2.10 16.08 7.02
CA PHE A 98 0.74 16.52 7.35
C PHE A 98 0.49 16.71 8.85
N GLY A 99 1.37 16.16 9.69
CA GLY A 99 1.19 16.12 11.14
C GLY A 99 0.36 14.92 11.61
N VAL A 100 0.52 14.59 12.88
CA VAL A 100 -0.20 13.49 13.56
C VAL A 100 -1.72 13.67 13.53
N GLY A 101 -2.21 14.92 13.54
CA GLY A 101 -3.65 15.21 13.45
C GLY A 101 -4.31 14.85 12.12
N SER A 102 -3.54 14.59 11.06
CA SER A 102 -4.07 14.29 9.71
C SER A 102 -4.71 12.90 9.56
N GLY A 103 -4.43 11.99 10.49
CA GLY A 103 -4.86 10.58 10.39
C GLY A 103 -4.17 9.79 9.26
N VAL A 104 -3.13 10.32 8.63
CA VAL A 104 -2.42 9.62 7.54
C VAL A 104 -1.74 8.33 8.01
N GLU A 105 -1.43 8.22 9.29
CA GLU A 105 -0.86 7.02 9.91
C GLU A 105 -1.78 5.80 9.87
N ILE A 106 -3.08 5.96 9.59
CA ILE A 106 -4.02 4.85 9.39
C ILE A 106 -3.53 3.91 8.25
N PHE A 107 -2.75 4.42 7.29
CA PHE A 107 -2.12 3.61 6.25
C PHE A 107 -1.05 2.62 6.76
N LEU A 108 -0.63 2.70 8.03
CA LEU A 108 0.20 1.66 8.66
C LEU A 108 -0.59 0.35 8.86
N LEU A 109 -1.92 0.41 8.96
CA LEU A 109 -2.77 -0.79 9.07
C LEU A 109 -2.69 -1.70 7.82
N PRO A 110 -2.88 -1.21 6.58
CA PRO A 110 -2.67 -2.05 5.40
C PRO A 110 -1.21 -2.54 5.27
N CYS A 111 -0.22 -1.80 5.77
CA CYS A 111 1.16 -2.28 5.82
C CYS A 111 1.33 -3.49 6.76
N ALA A 112 0.72 -3.43 7.95
CA ALA A 112 0.68 -4.56 8.88
C ALA A 112 -0.11 -5.75 8.29
N LEU A 113 -1.24 -5.49 7.62
CA LEU A 113 -2.00 -6.52 6.92
C LEU A 113 -1.17 -7.23 5.84
N ILE A 114 -0.38 -6.48 5.06
CA ILE A 114 0.57 -7.05 4.09
C ILE A 114 1.57 -7.98 4.80
N GLY A 115 2.14 -7.54 5.93
CA GLY A 115 3.03 -8.36 6.76
C GLY A 115 2.38 -9.64 7.28
N ALA A 116 1.09 -9.60 7.61
CA ALA A 116 0.34 -10.76 8.09
C ALA A 116 -0.08 -11.73 6.98
N ALA A 117 -0.44 -11.20 5.80
CA ALA A 117 -1.13 -11.96 4.78
C ALA A 117 -0.25 -12.41 3.62
N LEU A 118 0.80 -11.66 3.28
CA LEU A 118 1.61 -11.97 2.09
C LEU A 118 2.81 -12.85 2.37
N PHE A 119 3.09 -13.24 3.62
CA PHE A 119 4.26 -14.05 3.98
C PHE A 119 3.87 -15.50 4.31
N ARG A 120 4.62 -16.46 3.75
CA ARG A 120 4.38 -17.89 3.96
C ARG A 120 4.78 -18.31 5.37
N PRO A 121 4.31 -19.47 5.88
CA PRO A 121 4.75 -19.99 7.18
C PRO A 121 6.28 -20.07 7.34
N SER A 122 7.01 -20.42 6.28
CA SER A 122 8.47 -20.44 6.25
C SER A 122 9.14 -19.07 6.30
N GLU A 123 8.39 -18.00 6.00
CA GLU A 123 8.86 -16.61 5.94
C GLU A 123 8.24 -15.77 7.08
N ARG A 124 7.54 -16.42 8.02
CA ARG A 124 6.71 -15.77 9.04
C ARG A 124 7.48 -14.79 9.92
N ALA A 125 8.75 -15.08 10.21
CA ALA A 125 9.61 -14.15 10.94
C ALA A 125 9.71 -12.78 10.23
N ILE A 126 9.82 -12.77 8.91
CA ILE A 126 9.89 -11.53 8.11
C ILE A 126 8.55 -10.81 8.15
N GLY A 127 7.45 -11.54 7.99
CA GLY A 127 6.10 -10.96 8.11
C GLY A 127 5.85 -10.33 9.49
N LEU A 128 6.28 -11.00 10.56
CA LEU A 128 6.21 -10.46 11.92
C LEU A 128 7.07 -9.21 12.11
N VAL A 129 8.26 -9.16 11.51
CA VAL A 129 9.09 -7.94 11.51
C VAL A 129 8.35 -6.80 10.80
N VAL A 130 7.73 -7.05 9.65
CA VAL A 130 6.93 -6.03 8.94
C VAL A 130 5.76 -5.52 9.79
N ILE A 131 5.03 -6.42 10.45
CA ILE A 131 3.94 -6.06 11.37
C ILE A 131 4.49 -5.21 12.52
N ALA A 132 5.57 -5.66 13.15
CA ALA A 132 6.19 -4.98 14.27
C ALA A 132 6.68 -3.58 13.87
N LEU A 133 7.32 -3.43 12.69
CA LEU A 133 7.74 -2.13 12.17
C LEU A 133 6.55 -1.21 11.88
N SER A 134 5.47 -1.74 11.30
CA SER A 134 4.25 -0.98 11.02
C SER A 134 3.60 -0.49 12.32
N ALA A 135 3.55 -1.34 13.35
CA ALA A 135 3.04 -0.97 14.67
C ALA A 135 3.97 0.02 15.39
N ALA A 136 5.29 -0.23 15.36
CA ALA A 136 6.29 0.63 15.99
C ALA A 136 6.29 2.04 15.41
N ALA A 137 6.02 2.19 14.10
CA ALA A 137 5.90 3.49 13.46
C ALA A 137 4.77 4.36 14.07
N HIS A 138 3.69 3.75 14.57
CA HIS A 138 2.61 4.48 15.25
C HIS A 138 3.01 4.97 16.64
N PHE A 139 4.00 4.32 17.27
CA PHE A 139 4.51 4.73 18.58
C PHE A 139 5.60 5.80 18.51
N ILE A 140 5.95 6.30 17.31
CA ILE A 140 6.91 7.41 17.17
C ILE A 140 6.31 8.65 17.85
N PRO A 141 6.93 9.19 18.92
CA PRO A 141 6.34 10.32 19.64
C PRO A 141 6.19 11.55 18.76
N ALA A 142 5.06 12.26 18.86
CA ALA A 142 4.72 13.45 18.06
C ALA A 142 5.86 14.49 17.99
N ARG A 143 6.60 14.67 19.09
CA ARG A 143 7.77 15.57 19.16
C ARG A 143 8.86 15.29 18.11
N PHE A 144 8.98 14.05 17.62
CA PHE A 144 9.96 13.70 16.59
C PHE A 144 9.51 14.09 15.19
N PHE A 145 8.21 14.22 14.97
CA PHE A 145 7.68 14.79 13.73
C PHE A 145 7.76 16.32 13.77
N GLY A 146 7.59 16.96 14.92
CA GLY A 146 7.55 18.42 15.03
C GLY A 146 6.37 19.01 14.24
N GLU A 147 6.49 20.26 13.82
CA GLU A 147 5.41 20.94 13.10
C GLU A 147 5.17 20.37 11.68
N PRO A 148 3.92 20.32 11.22
CA PRO A 148 3.59 19.97 9.83
C PRO A 148 4.22 20.94 8.83
N LEU A 149 4.33 20.52 7.56
CA LEU A 149 4.93 21.34 6.50
C LEU A 149 3.98 22.41 5.94
N ALA A 150 2.72 22.40 6.35
CA ALA A 150 1.74 23.45 6.07
C ALA A 150 0.88 23.71 7.30
N GLY A 151 0.30 24.91 7.40
CA GLY A 151 -0.59 25.27 8.49
C GLY A 151 -1.95 24.60 8.37
N TYR A 152 -2.16 23.48 9.07
CA TYR A 152 -3.43 22.77 9.13
C TYR A 152 -4.23 23.16 10.37
N THR A 153 -5.47 23.61 10.16
CA THR A 153 -6.44 23.86 11.24
C THR A 153 -7.05 22.56 11.75
N ALA A 154 -7.79 22.63 12.87
CA ALA A 154 -8.55 21.48 13.36
C ALA A 154 -9.58 20.96 12.34
N ALA A 155 -10.20 21.85 11.56
CA ALA A 155 -11.13 21.49 10.50
C ALA A 155 -10.42 20.77 9.35
N ASP A 156 -9.25 21.25 8.93
CA ASP A 156 -8.42 20.60 7.91
C ASP A 156 -8.04 19.19 8.35
N ASN A 157 -7.59 19.02 9.60
CA ASN A 157 -7.25 17.73 10.17
C ASN A 157 -8.43 16.76 10.17
N SER A 158 -9.62 17.22 10.56
CA SER A 158 -10.84 16.39 10.52
C SER A 158 -11.19 15.94 9.09
N ALA A 159 -11.08 16.84 8.10
CA ALA A 159 -11.31 16.51 6.70
C ALA A 159 -10.27 15.51 6.17
N MET A 160 -8.99 15.70 6.51
CA MET A 160 -7.90 14.78 6.15
C MET A 160 -8.11 13.39 6.76
N ILE A 161 -8.52 13.30 8.03
CA ILE A 161 -8.84 12.02 8.68
C ILE A 161 -9.90 11.29 7.87
N GLY A 162 -10.97 11.97 7.45
CA GLY A 162 -12.03 11.37 6.63
C GLY A 162 -11.51 10.78 5.32
N VAL A 163 -10.74 11.56 4.55
CA VAL A 163 -10.17 11.12 3.27
C VAL A 163 -9.17 9.97 3.46
N ASN A 164 -8.29 10.07 4.46
CA ASN A 164 -7.28 9.05 4.75
C ASN A 164 -7.93 7.75 5.25
N ALA A 165 -8.95 7.84 6.11
CA ALA A 165 -9.68 6.67 6.59
C ALA A 165 -10.40 5.93 5.46
N VAL A 166 -11.12 6.64 4.58
CA VAL A 166 -11.78 6.02 3.42
C VAL A 166 -10.76 5.37 2.49
N SER A 167 -9.63 6.04 2.24
CA SER A 167 -8.58 5.52 1.37
C SER A 167 -7.91 4.27 1.94
N ALA A 168 -7.57 4.28 3.23
CA ALA A 168 -6.96 3.14 3.91
C ALA A 168 -7.94 1.96 4.03
N ALA A 169 -9.23 2.22 4.30
CA ALA A 169 -10.27 1.20 4.30
C ALA A 169 -10.44 0.57 2.91
N THR A 170 -10.48 1.39 1.85
CA THR A 170 -10.58 0.92 0.46
C THR A 170 -9.40 0.04 0.09
N LEU A 171 -8.18 0.45 0.45
CA LEU A 171 -6.98 -0.35 0.22
C LEU A 171 -7.01 -1.68 0.99
N THR A 172 -7.47 -1.65 2.25
CA THR A 172 -7.61 -2.85 3.10
C THR A 172 -8.61 -3.84 2.50
N VAL A 173 -9.78 -3.36 2.06
CA VAL A 173 -10.79 -4.17 1.36
C VAL A 173 -10.22 -4.74 0.07
N PHE A 174 -9.53 -3.92 -0.72
CA PHE A 174 -8.88 -4.37 -1.96
C PHE A 174 -7.86 -5.50 -1.71
N ILE A 175 -7.02 -5.38 -0.68
CA ILE A 175 -6.09 -6.44 -0.26
C ILE A 175 -6.88 -7.71 0.10
N GLY A 176 -7.94 -7.59 0.90
CA GLY A 176 -8.81 -8.72 1.26
C GLY A 176 -9.42 -9.43 0.06
N LEU A 177 -9.89 -8.69 -0.94
CA LEU A 177 -10.44 -9.25 -2.19
C LEU A 177 -9.37 -9.98 -3.01
N LEU A 178 -8.16 -9.43 -3.12
CA LEU A 178 -7.05 -10.11 -3.81
C LEU A 178 -6.69 -11.45 -3.14
N LEU A 179 -6.63 -11.46 -1.81
CA LEU A 179 -6.32 -12.66 -1.02
C LEU A 179 -7.43 -13.71 -1.13
N SER A 180 -8.70 -13.28 -1.05
CA SER A 180 -9.85 -14.16 -1.23
C SER A 180 -9.84 -14.83 -2.61
N GLY A 181 -9.55 -14.07 -3.68
CA GLY A 181 -9.39 -14.62 -5.02
C GLY A 181 -8.22 -15.60 -5.14
N ALA A 182 -7.10 -15.32 -4.48
CA ALA A 182 -5.94 -16.22 -4.45
C ALA A 182 -6.26 -17.56 -3.75
N LEU A 183 -7.03 -17.52 -2.65
CA LEU A 183 -7.48 -18.71 -1.94
C LEU A 183 -8.44 -19.55 -2.80
N ALA A 184 -9.45 -18.94 -3.40
CA ALA A 184 -10.41 -19.64 -4.27
C ALA A 184 -9.72 -20.37 -5.44
N ASN A 185 -8.73 -19.74 -6.07
CA ASN A 185 -7.95 -20.35 -7.15
C ASN A 185 -7.11 -21.55 -6.67
N SER A 186 -6.63 -21.52 -5.43
CA SER A 186 -5.86 -22.63 -4.85
C SER A 186 -6.74 -23.86 -4.55
N GLU A 187 -7.96 -23.64 -4.06
CA GLU A 187 -8.94 -24.70 -3.79
C GLU A 187 -9.38 -25.42 -5.07
N GLN A 188 -9.64 -24.66 -6.14
CA GLN A 188 -10.00 -25.23 -7.44
C GLN A 188 -8.89 -26.12 -8.03
N ARG A 189 -7.62 -25.72 -7.90
CA ARG A 189 -6.47 -26.53 -8.34
C ARG A 189 -6.33 -27.82 -7.51
N GLY A 190 -6.58 -27.75 -6.20
CA GLY A 190 -6.55 -28.91 -5.32
C GLY A 190 -7.65 -29.94 -5.64
N GLY A 191 -8.84 -29.46 -6.02
CA GLY A 191 -9.97 -30.32 -6.42
C GLY A 191 -9.80 -31.01 -7.79
N GLN A 192 -8.94 -30.48 -8.67
CA GLN A 192 -8.67 -31.04 -10.01
C GLN A 192 -7.52 -32.05 -10.05
N ALA A 193 -6.80 -32.28 -8.93
CA ALA A 193 -5.75 -33.30 -8.88
C ALA A 193 -6.37 -34.71 -9.05
N PRO A 194 -5.82 -35.58 -9.93
CA PRO A 194 -6.38 -36.90 -10.14
C PRO A 194 -6.35 -37.69 -8.83
N ARG A 195 -7.53 -38.12 -8.35
CA ARG A 195 -7.62 -39.08 -7.26
C ARG A 195 -6.87 -40.32 -7.70
N ARG A 196 -5.67 -40.56 -7.13
CA ARG A 196 -4.97 -41.84 -7.27
C ARG A 196 -5.96 -42.92 -6.78
N LYS A 197 -6.43 -43.74 -7.71
CA LYS A 197 -7.13 -44.99 -7.43
C LYS A 197 -6.11 -46.04 -7.02
#